data_AF-A0A2G3K5C2-F1
#
_entry.id   AF-A0A2G3K5C2-F1
#
_cell.length_a   1.000
_cell.length_b   1.000
_cell.length_c   1.000
_cell.angle_alpha   90.00
_cell.angle_beta   90.00
_cell.angle_gamma   90.00
#
_symmetry.space_group_name_H-M   'P 1'
#
loop_
_entity.id
_entity.type
_entity.pdbx_description
1 polymer ?
#
loop_
_entity_poly.entity_id
_entity_poly.type
_entity_poly.pdbx_seq_one_letter_code
_entity_poly.pdbx_strand_id
1 'polypeptide(L)' 'MVVGPRMLQSFAGSWAFLDKDTESVEARFRYQLKATPAWMWLEWLMRWYFSWETRRRLHALKRYLESTADDHVN' A
#
# COMPACT_ATOMS: atom_id res chain seq x y z
N MET A 1 -17.94 -10.72 -7.34
CA MET A 1 -16.81 -10.78 -8.29
C MET A 1 -16.39 -9.34 -8.54
N VAL A 2 -15.23 -8.92 -8.05
CA VAL A 2 -14.72 -7.56 -8.32
C VAL A 2 -14.19 -7.59 -9.75
N VAL A 3 -14.99 -7.10 -10.69
CA VAL A 3 -14.54 -6.87 -12.07
C VAL A 3 -13.51 -5.75 -11.99
N GLY A 4 -12.24 -6.13 -11.88
CA GLY A 4 -11.14 -5.18 -11.97
C GLY A 4 -11.19 -4.48 -13.33
N PRO A 5 -10.74 -3.22 -13.43
CA PRO A 5 -10.58 -2.57 -14.72
C PRO A 5 -9.78 -3.49 -15.64
N ARG A 6 -10.19 -3.64 -16.93
CA ARG A 6 -9.58 -4.53 -17.95
C ARG A 6 -8.04 -4.43 -18.10
N MET A 7 -7.45 -3.42 -17.46
CA MET A 7 -6.03 -3.09 -17.38
C MET A 7 -5.27 -3.90 -16.30
N LEU A 8 -5.96 -4.36 -15.25
CA LEU A 8 -5.38 -5.18 -14.18
C LEU A 8 -5.92 -6.60 -14.26
N GLN A 9 -5.08 -7.54 -14.69
CA GLN A 9 -5.42 -8.95 -14.74
C GLN A 9 -5.55 -9.54 -13.31
N SER A 10 -4.72 -9.07 -12.38
CA SER A 10 -4.87 -9.38 -10.96
C SER A 10 -4.20 -8.29 -10.13
N PHE A 11 -4.83 -7.99 -8.99
CA PHE A 11 -4.38 -7.03 -8.00
C PHE A 11 -4.45 -7.70 -6.63
N ALA A 12 -3.30 -7.91 -6.01
CA ALA A 12 -3.23 -8.37 -4.63
C ALA A 12 -2.34 -7.40 -3.83
N GLY A 13 -2.91 -6.84 -2.76
CA GLY A 13 -2.17 -6.08 -1.76
C GLY A 13 -2.04 -6.91 -0.49
N SER A 14 -0.82 -7.05 0.04
CA SER A 14 -0.58 -7.69 1.33
C SER A 14 0.18 -6.73 2.24
N TRP A 15 -0.22 -6.69 3.51
CA TRP A 15 0.48 -5.97 4.56
C TRP A 15 1.27 -6.96 5.40
N ALA A 16 2.55 -6.67 5.61
CA ALA A 16 3.39 -7.37 6.55
C ALA A 16 3.91 -6.36 7.57
N PHE A 17 3.62 -6.61 8.84
CA PHE A 17 4.16 -5.85 9.96
C PHE A 17 5.30 -6.66 10.55
N LEU A 18 6.51 -6.12 10.53
CA LEU A 18 7.67 -6.73 11.16
C LEU A 18 8.11 -5.86 12.32
N ASP A 19 8.25 -6.43 13.50
CA ASP A 19 8.89 -5.75 14.61
C ASP A 19 10.36 -5.51 14.26
N LYS A 20 10.75 -4.24 14.22
CA LYS A 20 12.11 -3.83 13.89
C LYS A 20 12.93 -3.59 15.16
N ASP A 21 12.29 -3.05 16.19
CA ASP A 21 12.88 -2.78 17.50
C ASP A 21 11.77 -2.65 18.57
N THR A 22 12.12 -2.43 19.84
CA THR A 22 11.16 -2.34 20.96
C THR A 22 10.17 -1.18 20.82
N GLU A 23 10.53 -0.13 20.08
CA GLU A 23 9.70 1.07 19.88
C GLU A 23 9.30 1.29 18.40
N SER A 24 9.56 0.33 17.51
CA SER A 24 9.36 0.56 16.08
C SER A 24 8.93 -0.69 15.32
N VAL A 25 7.84 -0.54 14.57
CA VAL A 25 7.29 -1.55 13.67
C VAL A 25 7.53 -1.13 12.22
N GLU A 26 8.13 -2.01 11.43
CA GLU A 26 8.25 -1.85 9.99
C GLU A 26 7.00 -2.40 9.29
N ALA A 27 6.16 -1.50 8.79
CA ALA A 27 5.02 -1.85 7.96
C ALA A 27 5.44 -1.93 6.48
N ARG A 28 5.51 -3.15 5.92
CA ARG A 28 5.74 -3.40 4.50
C ARG A 28 4.43 -3.64 3.78
N PHE A 29 4.12 -2.76 2.82
CA PHE A 29 3.04 -2.99 1.89
C PHE A 29 3.58 -3.61 0.60
N ARG A 30 3.09 -4.78 0.21
CA ARG A 30 3.47 -5.47 -1.02
C ARG A 30 2.30 -5.52 -1.99
N TYR A 31 2.50 -4.98 -3.20
CA TYR A 31 1.57 -5.11 -4.31
C TYR A 31 2.07 -6.16 -5.30
N GLN A 32 1.20 -7.10 -5.66
CA GLN A 32 1.35 -7.91 -6.85
C GLN A 32 0.39 -7.37 -7.91
N LEU A 33 0.98 -6.80 -8.95
CA LEU A 33 0.29 -6.22 -10.10
C LEU A 33 0.64 -7.09 -11.31
N LYS A 34 -0.35 -7.72 -11.94
CA LYS A 34 -0.20 -8.28 -13.28
C LYS A 34 -0.94 -7.40 -14.27
N ALA A 35 -0.17 -6.67 -15.09
CA ALA A 35 -0.71 -5.90 -16.21
C ALA A 35 -0.95 -6.82 -17.42
N THR A 36 -1.96 -6.49 -18.22
CA THR A 36 -2.24 -7.14 -19.50
C THR A 36 -1.19 -6.71 -20.53
N PRO A 37 -0.67 -7.62 -21.39
CA PRO A 37 0.45 -7.34 -22.31
C PRO A 37 0.19 -6.18 -23.30
N ALA A 38 -1.07 -5.85 -23.57
CA ALA A 38 -1.43 -4.71 -24.41
C ALA A 38 -1.09 -3.34 -23.79
N TRP A 39 -0.84 -3.27 -22.47
CA TRP A 39 -0.71 -2.02 -21.70
C TRP A 39 0.64 -1.96 -20.94
N MET A 40 1.66 -2.64 -21.45
CA MET A 40 3.02 -2.70 -20.87
C MET A 40 3.64 -1.30 -20.67
N TRP A 41 3.33 -0.34 -21.54
CA TRP A 41 3.79 1.05 -21.39
C TRP A 41 3.16 1.77 -20.20
N LEU A 42 1.95 1.38 -19.79
CA LEU A 42 1.29 1.93 -18.60
C LEU A 42 1.76 1.27 -17.30
N GLU A 43 2.55 0.20 -17.34
CA GLU A 43 3.09 -0.43 -16.14
C GLU A 43 3.94 0.55 -15.31
N TRP A 44 4.73 1.41 -15.96
CA TRP A 44 5.42 2.52 -15.30
C TRP A 44 4.44 3.37 -14.50
N LEU A 45 3.33 3.76 -15.13
CA LEU A 45 2.41 4.75 -14.59
C LEU A 45 1.62 4.14 -13.45
N MET A 46 1.20 2.89 -13.61
CA MET A 46 0.55 2.10 -12.58
C MET A 46 1.50 1.87 -11.41
N ARG A 47 2.76 1.47 -11.63
CA ARG A 47 3.75 1.33 -10.55
C ARG A 47 3.93 2.63 -9.79
N TRP A 48 4.01 3.76 -10.50
CA TRP A 48 4.16 5.07 -9.86
C TRP A 48 2.91 5.46 -9.07
N TYR A 49 1.73 5.33 -9.67
CA TYR A 49 0.44 5.60 -9.02
C TYR A 49 0.24 4.74 -7.78
N PHE A 50 0.42 3.42 -7.89
CA PHE A 50 0.28 2.51 -6.75
C PHE A 50 1.32 2.81 -5.69
N SER A 51 2.58 3.11 -6.05
CA SER A 51 3.61 3.52 -5.08
C SER A 51 3.21 4.80 -4.33
N TRP A 52 2.66 5.79 -5.04
CA TRP A 52 2.16 7.02 -4.45
C TRP A 52 0.95 6.76 -3.52
N GLU A 53 -0.03 5.98 -3.97
CA GLU A 53 -1.19 5.59 -3.17
C GLU A 53 -0.77 4.81 -1.91
N THR A 54 0.19 3.90 -2.04
CA THR A 54 0.77 3.13 -0.93
C THR A 54 1.36 4.06 0.13
N ARG A 55 2.21 4.99 -0.31
CA ARG A 55 2.84 5.97 0.58
C ARG A 55 1.80 6.84 1.27
N ARG A 56 0.76 7.26 0.54
CA ARG A 56 -0.33 8.06 1.10
C ARG A 56 -1.09 7.29 2.18
N ARG A 57 -1.39 6.00 1.96
CA ARG A 57 -2.04 5.13 2.96
C ARG A 57 -1.15 4.86 4.16
N LEU A 58 0.14 4.58 3.95
CA LEU A 58 1.11 4.41 5.03
C LEU A 58 1.24 5.68 5.87
N HIS A 59 1.31 6.84 5.24
CA HIS A 59 1.41 8.12 5.93
C HIS A 59 0.13 8.45 6.69
N ALA A 60 -1.05 8.18 6.12
CA ALA A 60 -2.33 8.33 6.81
C ALA A 60 -2.46 7.38 8.00
N LEU A 61 -2.05 6.11 7.84
CA LEU A 61 -2.01 5.12 8.92
C LEU A 61 -1.08 5.57 10.05
N LYS A 62 0.14 6.01 9.71
CA LYS A 62 1.09 6.55 10.67
C LYS A 62 0.48 7.71 11.45
N ARG A 63 -0.10 8.69 10.75
CA ARG A 63 -0.76 9.85 11.38
C ARG A 63 -1.90 9.43 12.31
N TYR A 64 -2.74 8.50 11.86
CA TYR A 64 -3.86 8.00 12.66
C TYR A 64 -3.37 7.32 13.94
N LEU A 65 -2.32 6.48 13.84
CA LEU A 65 -1.72 5.82 14.99
C LEU A 65 -1.06 6.82 15.95
N GLU A 66 -0.32 7.81 15.42
CA GLU A 66 0.27 8.88 16.24
C GLU A 66 -0.80 9.71 16.95
N SER A 67 -1.89 10.07 16.27
CA SER A 67 -3.01 10.81 16.89
C SER A 67 -3.79 9.97 17.90
N THR A 68 -3.95 8.67 17.68
CA THR A 68 -4.65 7.78 18.63
C THR A 68 -3.77 7.48 19.85
N ALA A 69 -2.45 7.40 19.67
CA ALA A 69 -1.51 7.24 20.78
C ALA A 69 -1.47 8.47 21.70
N ASP A 70 -1.65 9.67 21.14
CA ASP A 70 -1.73 10.93 21.90
C ASP A 70 -3.03 11.02 22.72
N ASP A 71 -4.16 10.55 22.17
CA ASP A 71 -5.48 10.56 22.83
C ASP A 71 -5.55 9.62 24.06
N HIS A 72 -4.79 8.52 24.06
CA HIS A 72 -4.75 7.56 25.18
C HIS A 72 -3.90 8.02 26.38
N VAL A 73 -3.27 9.20 26.31
CA VAL A 73 -2.42 9.77 27.39
C VAL A 73 -3.15 10.90 28.17
N ASN A 74 -4.44 11.15 27.90
CA ASN A 74 -5.26 12.13 28.63
C ASN A 74 -6.34 11.49 29.50
#